data_AF-A0A8T7MN51-F1
#
_entry.id   AF-A0A8T7MN51-F1
#
_cell.length_a   1.000
_cell.length_b   1.000
_cell.length_c   1.000
_cell.angle_alpha   90.00
_cell.angle_beta   90.00
_cell.angle_gamma   90.00
#
_symmetry.space_group_name_H-M   'P 1'
#
loop_
_entity.id
_entity.type
_entity.pdbx_description
1 polymer ?
#
loop_
_entity_poly.entity_id
_entity_poly.type
_entity_poly.pdbx_seq_one_letter_code
_entity_poly.pdbx_strand_id
1 'polypeptide(L)'
;MGLLQVGDKVLAYDEISGTTGNYAVQAVLINDDPEIEYLRIDGEWLETTPEHPFYTEEQGWVAAGDLWKGAHIRKADGSFGQVETVEIVQKHKQMYNLTVEKAHTFFVGEQQWLVHNDCGQRVLFGQRRIDTNFSMKPDVPSYLSGRNIYDVARDLSSGLLTSNQIPIQAFRHKGQLVAINNRGLATLSLAGLQPTRIIEISNHGTEILARLRQRSLIGGYKLPSTYTVVTPKNNLQDILDLIRIPS
;
A
#
# COMPACT_ATOMS: atom_id res chain seq x y z
N MET A 1 23.27 -15.47 8.06
CA MET A 1 22.07 -14.61 8.17
C MET A 1 20.91 -15.46 8.60
N GLY A 2 20.22 -15.09 9.69
CA GLY A 2 18.94 -15.69 10.07
C GLY A 2 17.82 -15.04 9.28
N LEU A 3 16.78 -15.81 8.94
CA LEU A 3 15.55 -15.26 8.40
C LEU A 3 14.87 -14.44 9.51
N LEU A 4 14.50 -13.19 9.21
CA LEU A 4 13.68 -12.37 10.12
C LEU A 4 12.37 -13.10 10.41
N GLN A 5 11.91 -13.03 11.66
CA GLN A 5 10.69 -13.64 12.14
C GLN A 5 9.79 -12.62 12.81
N VAL A 6 8.51 -12.97 12.93
CA VAL A 6 7.55 -12.18 13.71
C VAL A 6 8.06 -12.05 15.15
N GLY A 7 8.11 -10.83 15.66
CA GLY A 7 8.65 -10.50 16.98
C GLY A 7 10.11 -10.03 16.97
N ASP A 8 10.86 -10.25 15.89
CA ASP A 8 12.19 -9.65 15.75
C ASP A 8 12.08 -8.13 15.68
N LYS A 9 13.12 -7.44 16.17
CA LYS A 9 13.16 -5.98 16.11
C LYS A 9 13.93 -5.53 14.89
N VAL A 10 13.32 -4.64 14.11
CA VAL A 10 13.95 -3.96 12.98
C VAL A 10 13.98 -2.46 13.23
N LEU A 11 15.00 -1.81 12.68
CA LEU A 11 15.10 -0.37 12.68
C LEU A 11 14.08 0.18 11.68
N ALA A 12 13.26 1.13 12.12
CA ALA A 12 12.28 1.80 11.28
C ALA A 12 12.12 3.27 11.67
N TYR A 13 11.60 4.06 10.73
CA TYR A 13 11.28 5.47 10.92
C TYR A 13 9.77 5.64 11.04
N ASP A 14 9.31 6.05 12.22
CA ASP A 14 7.91 6.39 12.43
C ASP A 14 7.67 7.81 11.91
N GLU A 15 7.00 7.90 10.76
CA GLU A 15 6.67 9.16 10.10
C GLU A 15 5.71 10.04 10.91
N ILE A 16 4.92 9.46 11.84
CA ILE A 16 3.99 10.21 12.69
C ILE A 16 4.76 10.93 13.80
N SER A 17 5.66 10.23 14.48
CA SER A 17 6.48 10.82 15.55
C SER A 17 7.74 11.53 15.03
N GLY A 18 8.15 11.26 13.79
CA GLY A 18 9.40 11.75 13.22
C GLY A 18 10.64 11.12 13.83
N THR A 19 10.53 9.93 14.42
CA THR A 19 11.61 9.28 15.16
C THR A 19 12.03 7.94 14.55
N THR A 20 13.34 7.68 14.57
CA THR A 20 13.90 6.36 14.23
C THR A 20 13.98 5.51 15.49
N GLY A 21 13.51 4.27 15.44
CA GLY A 21 13.48 3.37 16.58
C GLY A 21 13.44 1.90 16.17
N ASN A 22 13.52 1.01 17.18
CA ASN A 22 13.39 -0.43 16.98
C ASN A 22 11.95 -0.85 17.21
N TYR A 23 11.35 -1.45 16.19
CA TYR A 23 9.94 -1.87 16.18
C TYR A 23 9.84 -3.36 15.86
N ALA A 24 8.83 -4.02 16.42
CA ALA A 24 8.63 -5.45 16.20
C ALA A 24 8.12 -5.72 14.78
N VAL A 25 8.65 -6.75 14.14
CA VAL A 25 8.09 -7.32 12.92
C VAL A 25 6.77 -8.00 13.27
N GLN A 26 5.69 -7.54 12.66
CA GLN A 26 4.35 -8.11 12.81
C GLN A 26 4.07 -9.20 11.78
N ALA A 27 4.66 -9.10 10.58
CA ALA A 27 4.52 -10.09 9.53
C ALA A 27 5.74 -10.05 8.60
N VAL A 28 6.07 -11.22 8.05
CA VAL A 28 7.02 -11.37 6.94
C VAL A 28 6.21 -11.84 5.74
N LEU A 29 6.18 -11.01 4.70
CA LEU A 29 5.48 -11.26 3.46
C LEU A 29 6.49 -11.75 2.43
N ILE A 30 6.15 -12.81 1.71
CA ILE A 30 7.01 -13.43 0.71
C ILE A 30 6.29 -13.34 -0.62
N ASN A 31 6.93 -12.71 -1.60
CA ASN A 31 6.43 -12.58 -2.97
C ASN A 31 7.40 -13.26 -3.95
N ASP A 32 6.87 -13.76 -5.06
CA ASP A 32 7.64 -14.18 -6.22
C ASP A 32 7.45 -13.10 -7.29
N ASP A 33 8.48 -12.29 -7.51
CA ASP A 33 8.42 -11.13 -8.38
C ASP A 33 9.19 -11.41 -9.68
N PRO A 34 8.59 -11.12 -10.86
CA PRO A 34 9.17 -11.43 -12.17
C PRO A 34 10.22 -10.40 -12.63
N GLU A 35 10.30 -9.25 -11.95
CA GLU A 35 11.16 -8.13 -12.31
C GLU A 35 11.91 -7.65 -11.06
N ILE A 36 13.22 -7.46 -11.21
CA ILE A 36 14.13 -7.06 -10.14
C ILE A 36 14.94 -5.88 -10.63
N GLU A 37 15.15 -4.93 -9.73
CA GLU A 37 16.00 -3.78 -9.96
C GLU A 37 17.28 -3.87 -9.12
N TYR A 38 18.41 -3.65 -9.79
CA TYR A 38 19.70 -3.44 -9.17
C TYR A 38 19.95 -1.95 -8.99
N LEU A 39 20.02 -1.53 -7.73
CA LEU A 39 20.36 -0.17 -7.35
C LEU A 39 21.78 -0.15 -6.77
N ARG A 40 22.56 0.87 -7.13
CA ARG A 40 23.82 1.17 -6.46
C ARG A 40 23.74 2.53 -5.78
N ILE A 41 23.96 2.58 -4.47
CA ILE A 41 23.89 3.80 -3.66
C ILE A 41 25.16 3.90 -2.82
N ASP A 42 25.93 4.98 -2.96
CA ASP A 42 27.25 5.17 -2.29
C ASP A 42 28.11 3.89 -2.30
N GLY A 43 28.26 3.26 -3.47
CA GLY A 43 29.02 2.03 -3.63
C GLY A 43 28.37 0.72 -3.17
N GLU A 44 27.26 0.75 -2.42
CA GLU A 44 26.51 -0.45 -2.00
C GLU A 44 25.51 -0.89 -3.06
N TRP A 45 25.45 -2.19 -3.33
CA TRP A 45 24.46 -2.79 -4.23
C TRP A 45 23.25 -3.31 -3.45
N LEU A 46 22.06 -2.97 -3.94
CA LEU A 46 20.79 -3.46 -3.46
C LEU A 46 20.03 -4.15 -4.59
N GLU A 47 19.27 -5.17 -4.23
CA GLU A 47 18.26 -5.78 -5.09
C GLU A 47 16.88 -5.47 -4.52
N THR A 48 16.00 -4.91 -5.34
CA THR A 48 14.64 -4.53 -4.94
C THR A 48 13.66 -4.78 -6.08
N THR A 49 12.36 -4.69 -5.82
CA THR A 49 11.37 -4.58 -6.90
C THR A 49 11.28 -3.12 -7.38
N PRO A 50 10.98 -2.87 -8.67
CA PRO A 50 10.85 -1.50 -9.20
C PRO A 50 9.82 -0.65 -8.47
N GLU A 51 8.79 -1.25 -7.90
CA GLU A 51 7.72 -0.55 -7.20
C GLU A 51 8.07 -0.19 -5.74
N HIS A 52 9.20 -0.65 -5.22
CA HIS A 52 9.56 -0.43 -3.82
C HIS A 52 9.96 1.04 -3.58
N PRO A 53 9.30 1.79 -2.67
CA PRO A 53 9.59 3.20 -2.49
C PRO A 53 10.84 3.43 -1.63
N PHE A 54 11.72 4.30 -2.11
CA PHE A 54 12.86 4.86 -1.38
C PHE A 54 12.59 6.33 -1.05
N TYR A 55 13.07 6.78 0.12
CA TYR A 55 12.91 8.18 0.52
C TYR A 55 14.03 9.04 -0.07
N THR A 56 13.67 9.91 -1.01
CA THR A 56 14.57 10.88 -1.65
C THR A 56 14.54 12.23 -0.96
N GLU A 57 15.66 12.95 -0.96
CA GLU A 57 15.71 14.36 -0.51
C GLU A 57 14.85 15.25 -1.41
N GLU A 58 14.83 14.95 -2.71
CA GLU A 58 14.28 15.82 -3.72
C GLU A 58 12.76 15.73 -3.85
N GLN A 59 12.19 14.52 -3.68
CA GLN A 59 10.78 14.24 -3.99
C GLN A 59 10.06 13.44 -2.89
N GLY A 60 10.73 13.12 -1.78
CA GLY A 60 10.19 12.19 -0.79
C GLY A 60 10.14 10.78 -1.36
N TRP A 61 9.03 10.06 -1.16
CA TRP A 61 8.89 8.67 -1.61
C TRP A 61 8.85 8.56 -3.14
N VAL A 62 9.85 7.88 -3.70
CA VAL A 62 9.96 7.58 -5.14
C VAL A 62 10.12 6.07 -5.30
N ALA A 63 9.40 5.47 -6.24
CA ALA A 63 9.55 4.06 -6.57
C ALA A 63 10.97 3.79 -7.08
N ALA A 64 11.55 2.65 -6.73
CA ALA A 64 12.91 2.28 -7.13
C ALA A 64 13.12 2.43 -8.66
N GLY A 65 12.14 1.98 -9.47
CA GLY A 65 12.17 2.02 -10.93
C GLY A 65 12.08 3.43 -11.54
N ASP A 66 11.68 4.40 -10.72
CA ASP A 66 11.60 5.82 -11.09
C ASP A 66 12.80 6.61 -10.54
N LEU A 67 13.72 5.98 -9.81
CA LEU A 67 14.95 6.63 -9.36
C LEU A 67 15.85 6.96 -10.54
N TRP A 68 16.63 8.03 -10.38
CA TRP A 68 17.60 8.47 -11.36
C TRP A 68 18.99 8.54 -10.73
N LYS A 69 20.02 8.35 -11.56
CA LYS A 69 21.39 8.58 -11.15
C LYS A 69 21.56 10.01 -10.65
N GLY A 70 22.08 10.16 -9.44
CA GLY A 70 22.27 11.43 -8.76
C GLY A 70 21.22 11.76 -7.70
N ALA A 71 20.11 11.02 -7.62
CA ALA A 71 19.12 11.16 -6.54
C ALA A 71 19.74 10.85 -5.16
N HIS A 72 19.26 11.50 -4.11
CA HIS A 72 19.80 11.35 -2.74
C HIS A 72 18.85 10.55 -1.86
N ILE A 73 19.27 9.38 -1.39
CA ILE A 73 18.47 8.47 -0.55
C ILE A 73 18.83 8.64 0.92
N ARG A 74 17.81 8.76 1.77
CA ARG A 74 17.98 8.96 3.22
C ARG A 74 18.51 7.70 3.93
N LYS A 75 19.43 7.89 4.87
CA LYS A 75 19.96 6.87 5.81
C LYS A 75 19.28 6.97 7.18
N ALA A 76 19.46 5.96 8.01
CA ALA A 76 18.91 5.91 9.38
C ALA A 76 19.36 7.04 10.31
N ASP A 77 20.59 7.55 10.12
CA ASP A 77 21.13 8.68 10.87
C ASP A 77 20.59 10.04 10.37
N GLY A 78 19.77 10.05 9.33
CA GLY A 78 19.20 11.24 8.71
C GLY A 78 20.07 11.87 7.63
N SER A 79 21.28 11.37 7.38
CA SER A 79 22.10 11.76 6.24
C SER A 79 21.56 11.18 4.93
N PHE A 80 22.17 11.55 3.80
CA PHE A 80 21.78 11.08 2.48
C PHE A 80 22.98 10.50 1.71
N GLY A 81 22.72 9.53 0.84
CA GLY A 81 23.69 8.97 -0.09
C GLY A 81 23.18 8.99 -1.53
N GLN A 82 24.08 8.91 -2.51
CA GLN A 82 23.74 9.18 -3.90
C GLN A 82 23.54 7.90 -4.70
N VAL A 83 22.48 7.87 -5.51
CA VAL A 83 22.23 6.81 -6.49
C VAL A 83 23.26 6.91 -7.62
N GLU A 84 24.06 5.86 -7.79
CA GLU A 84 25.10 5.74 -8.81
C GLU A 84 24.62 4.97 -10.04
N THR A 85 23.74 3.99 -9.85
CA THR A 85 23.26 3.07 -10.91
C THR A 85 21.85 2.59 -10.61
N VAL A 86 21.07 2.45 -11.67
CA VAL A 86 19.69 1.94 -11.69
C VAL A 86 19.58 1.01 -12.90
N GLU A 87 19.29 -0.27 -12.68
CA GLU A 87 19.16 -1.26 -13.75
C GLU A 87 18.04 -2.27 -13.46
N ILE A 88 17.04 -2.33 -14.34
CA ILE A 88 15.93 -3.27 -14.23
C ILE A 88 16.19 -4.52 -15.07
N VAL A 89 16.01 -5.69 -14.47
CA VAL A 89 16.12 -7.00 -15.13
C VAL A 89 14.84 -7.82 -14.96
N GLN A 90 14.48 -8.53 -16.03
CA GLN A 90 13.40 -9.51 -16.00
C GLN A 90 13.94 -10.83 -15.44
N LYS A 91 13.71 -11.08 -14.16
CA LYS A 91 14.21 -12.23 -13.42
C LYS A 91 13.25 -12.56 -12.28
N HIS A 92 12.75 -13.80 -12.26
CA HIS A 92 11.99 -14.31 -11.13
C HIS A 92 12.87 -14.43 -9.89
N LYS A 93 12.50 -13.73 -8.82
CA LYS A 93 13.17 -13.85 -7.52
C LYS A 93 12.15 -13.74 -6.40
N GLN A 94 12.37 -14.54 -5.37
CA GLN A 94 11.62 -14.43 -4.13
C GLN A 94 12.09 -13.21 -3.34
N MET A 95 11.18 -12.27 -3.10
CA MET A 95 11.41 -11.03 -2.36
C MET A 95 10.64 -11.04 -1.05
N TYR A 96 11.17 -10.30 -0.05
CA TYR A 96 10.63 -10.27 1.30
C TYR A 96 10.23 -8.84 1.66
N ASN A 97 8.98 -8.66 2.10
CA ASN A 97 8.50 -7.42 2.69
C ASN A 97 8.17 -7.65 4.16
N LEU A 98 8.21 -6.58 4.96
CA LEU A 98 7.89 -6.64 6.37
C LEU A 98 6.61 -5.85 6.65
N THR A 99 5.88 -6.23 7.69
CA THR A 99 4.98 -5.32 8.38
C THR A 99 5.61 -5.01 9.71
N VAL A 100 5.87 -3.73 9.98
CA VAL A 100 6.55 -3.28 11.19
C VAL A 100 5.54 -2.61 12.11
N GLU A 101 5.65 -2.84 13.42
CA GLU A 101 4.76 -2.22 14.41
C GLU A 101 4.90 -0.69 14.36
N LYS A 102 3.76 0.02 14.23
CA LYS A 102 3.63 1.50 14.22
C LYS A 102 4.30 2.25 13.06
N ALA A 103 5.38 1.72 12.48
CA ALA A 103 6.08 2.33 11.36
C ALA A 103 5.73 1.64 10.04
N HIS A 104 5.47 2.43 9.00
CA HIS A 104 5.28 1.94 7.63
C HIS A 104 6.58 1.94 6.82
N THR A 105 7.72 2.05 7.49
CA THR A 105 9.05 2.08 6.89
C THR A 105 9.97 1.07 7.55
N PHE A 106 11.12 0.83 6.94
CA PHE A 106 12.26 0.15 7.56
C PHE A 106 13.55 0.55 6.83
N PHE A 107 14.69 0.12 7.36
CA PHE A 107 15.99 0.37 6.73
C PHE A 107 16.59 -0.91 6.14
N VAL A 108 17.14 -0.79 4.93
CA VAL A 108 17.75 -1.91 4.18
C VAL A 108 19.22 -1.68 3.89
N GLY A 109 19.95 -2.76 3.66
CA GLY A 109 21.38 -2.70 3.36
C GLY A 109 22.26 -2.44 4.59
N GLU A 110 23.56 -2.55 4.39
CA GLU A 110 24.59 -2.25 5.38
C GLU A 110 24.62 -0.75 5.71
N GLN A 111 24.32 0.12 4.75
CA GLN A 111 24.24 1.57 4.98
C GLN A 111 22.87 2.08 5.44
N GLN A 112 21.91 1.19 5.68
CA GLN A 112 20.61 1.50 6.30
C GLN A 112 19.80 2.55 5.52
N TRP A 113 19.44 2.23 4.28
CA TRP A 113 18.65 3.07 3.38
C TRP A 113 17.16 3.02 3.73
N LEU A 114 16.52 4.18 3.81
CA LEU A 114 15.11 4.30 4.20
C LEU A 114 14.18 3.88 3.05
N VAL A 115 13.40 2.84 3.31
CA VAL A 115 12.39 2.33 2.39
C VAL A 115 11.01 2.28 3.03
N HIS A 116 9.97 2.33 2.21
CA HIS A 116 8.59 2.19 2.65
C HIS A 116 8.08 0.77 2.44
N ASN A 117 7.24 0.28 3.35
CA ASN A 117 6.53 -1.00 3.21
C ASN A 117 5.51 -0.99 2.06
N ASP A 118 5.31 0.14 1.37
CA ASP A 118 4.34 0.28 0.27
C ASP A 118 4.96 -0.15 -1.07
N CYS A 119 5.35 -1.42 -1.13
CA CYS A 119 6.06 -2.06 -2.24
C CYS A 119 5.15 -2.31 -3.46
N GLY A 120 4.55 -1.26 -4.02
CA GLY A 120 3.50 -1.40 -5.06
C GLY A 120 2.24 -2.12 -4.57
N GLN A 121 2.11 -2.32 -3.26
CA GLN A 121 0.98 -3.01 -2.63
C GLN A 121 -0.18 -2.07 -2.32
N ARG A 122 -0.02 -0.75 -2.53
CA ARG A 122 -1.11 0.20 -2.41
C ARG A 122 -2.27 -0.20 -3.32
N VAL A 123 -3.30 -0.76 -2.69
CA VAL A 123 -4.52 -1.09 -3.41
C VAL A 123 -5.29 0.20 -3.64
N LEU A 124 -5.42 0.63 -4.89
CA LEU A 124 -6.14 1.85 -5.25
C LEU A 124 -7.66 1.61 -5.29
N PHE A 125 -8.45 2.67 -5.13
CA PHE A 125 -9.88 2.60 -5.37
C PHE A 125 -10.18 2.47 -6.86
N GLY A 126 -10.93 1.43 -7.22
CA GLY A 126 -11.38 1.13 -8.58
C GLY A 126 -12.82 1.55 -8.90
N GLN A 127 -13.53 2.15 -7.95
CA GLN A 127 -14.91 2.60 -8.12
C GLN A 127 -15.05 4.11 -7.95
N ARG A 128 -15.90 4.73 -8.77
CA ARG A 128 -16.16 6.19 -8.72
C ARG A 128 -16.77 6.68 -7.41
N ARG A 129 -17.40 5.77 -6.66
CA ARG A 129 -18.05 6.01 -5.37
C ARG A 129 -18.22 4.70 -4.62
N ILE A 130 -18.49 4.81 -3.33
CA ILE A 130 -19.00 3.74 -2.49
C ILE A 130 -20.29 4.16 -1.76
N ASP A 131 -20.99 3.17 -1.24
CA ASP A 131 -22.14 3.34 -0.35
C ASP A 131 -21.68 3.26 1.11
N THR A 132 -22.41 3.86 2.03
CA THR A 132 -22.14 3.80 3.47
C THR A 132 -22.25 2.40 4.05
N ASN A 133 -22.99 1.49 3.41
CA ASN A 133 -23.19 0.14 3.92
C ASN A 133 -22.58 -0.92 3.01
N PHE A 134 -21.96 -1.94 3.62
CA PHE A 134 -21.55 -3.15 2.92
C PHE A 134 -22.75 -3.83 2.26
N SER A 135 -22.55 -4.38 1.06
CA SER A 135 -23.61 -5.11 0.38
C SER A 135 -23.96 -6.39 1.12
N MET A 136 -25.22 -6.81 1.04
CA MET A 136 -25.69 -8.09 1.58
C MET A 136 -25.52 -9.26 0.60
N LYS A 137 -24.51 -9.17 -0.27
CA LYS A 137 -24.24 -10.23 -1.25
C LYS A 137 -23.50 -11.40 -0.56
N PRO A 138 -23.65 -12.65 -1.06
CA PRO A 138 -23.03 -13.82 -0.43
C PRO A 138 -21.50 -13.79 -0.34
N ASP A 139 -20.83 -13.02 -1.21
CA ASP A 139 -19.37 -12.87 -1.23
C ASP A 139 -18.84 -11.92 -0.16
N VAL A 140 -19.71 -11.18 0.53
CA VAL A 140 -19.33 -10.32 1.66
C VAL A 140 -19.36 -11.15 2.95
N PRO A 141 -18.28 -11.14 3.76
CA PRO A 141 -18.26 -11.83 5.05
C PRO A 141 -19.46 -11.45 5.93
N SER A 142 -20.07 -12.42 6.61
CA SER A 142 -21.31 -12.23 7.37
C SER A 142 -21.21 -11.15 8.44
N TYR A 143 -20.06 -11.00 9.09
CA TYR A 143 -19.79 -9.96 10.09
C TYR A 143 -19.58 -8.56 9.49
N LEU A 144 -19.51 -8.42 8.16
CA LEU A 144 -19.48 -7.13 7.45
C LEU A 144 -20.80 -6.85 6.74
N SER A 145 -21.51 -7.90 6.29
CA SER A 145 -22.75 -7.80 5.52
C SER A 145 -23.75 -6.81 6.11
N GLY A 146 -24.13 -5.79 5.32
CA GLY A 146 -25.08 -4.74 5.74
C GLY A 146 -24.55 -3.70 6.73
N ARG A 147 -23.38 -3.90 7.34
CA ARG A 147 -22.81 -2.96 8.32
C ARG A 147 -22.43 -1.64 7.67
N ASN A 148 -22.45 -0.58 8.47
CA ASN A 148 -21.95 0.73 8.08
C ASN A 148 -20.41 0.75 8.08
N ILE A 149 -19.80 1.36 7.08
CA ILE A 149 -18.34 1.46 6.93
C ILE A 149 -17.68 2.17 8.11
N TYR A 150 -18.33 3.19 8.70
CA TYR A 150 -17.78 3.93 9.83
C TYR A 150 -17.77 3.10 11.12
N ASP A 151 -18.76 2.23 11.30
CA ASP A 151 -18.79 1.33 12.47
C ASP A 151 -17.69 0.26 12.36
N VAL A 152 -17.48 -0.29 11.16
CA VAL A 152 -16.39 -1.24 10.90
C VAL A 152 -15.03 -0.57 11.08
N ALA A 153 -14.86 0.68 10.61
CA ALA A 153 -13.65 1.45 10.85
C ALA A 153 -13.38 1.68 12.34
N ARG A 154 -14.42 1.97 13.14
CA ARG A 154 -14.30 2.11 14.60
C ARG A 154 -13.85 0.79 15.26
N ASP A 155 -14.40 -0.34 14.82
CA ASP A 155 -13.99 -1.65 15.32
C ASP A 155 -12.52 -1.96 14.98
N LEU A 156 -12.06 -1.54 13.80
CA LEU A 156 -10.66 -1.65 13.39
C LEU A 156 -9.75 -0.76 14.25
N SER A 157 -10.10 0.52 14.43
CA SER A 157 -9.33 1.45 15.26
C SER A 157 -9.26 1.05 16.73
N SER A 158 -10.28 0.34 17.24
CA SER A 158 -10.31 -0.16 18.62
C SER A 158 -9.66 -1.54 18.80
N GLY A 159 -9.25 -2.20 17.70
CA GLY A 159 -8.68 -3.55 17.72
C GLY A 159 -9.70 -4.69 17.88
N LEU A 160 -11.00 -4.39 17.84
CA LEU A 160 -12.05 -5.42 17.80
C LEU A 160 -12.02 -6.21 16.48
N LEU A 161 -11.62 -5.55 15.40
CA LEU A 161 -11.26 -6.17 14.13
C LEU A 161 -9.80 -5.83 13.78
N THR A 162 -9.19 -6.69 12.99
CA THR A 162 -7.83 -6.50 12.46
C THR A 162 -7.85 -6.38 10.94
N SER A 163 -6.81 -5.78 10.35
CA SER A 163 -6.72 -5.63 8.88
C SER A 163 -6.83 -6.96 8.13
N ASN A 164 -6.27 -8.04 8.67
CA ASN A 164 -6.33 -9.38 8.07
C ASN A 164 -7.76 -9.95 7.97
N GLN A 165 -8.68 -9.46 8.81
CA GLN A 165 -10.09 -9.82 8.75
C GLN A 165 -10.85 -9.03 7.67
N ILE A 166 -10.23 -8.07 6.99
CA ILE A 166 -10.86 -7.33 5.89
C ILE A 166 -10.24 -7.78 4.56
N PRO A 167 -10.78 -8.83 3.91
CA PRO A 167 -10.23 -9.29 2.64
C PRO A 167 -10.44 -8.25 1.54
N ILE A 168 -9.36 -7.86 0.87
CA ILE A 168 -9.41 -6.96 -0.29
C ILE A 168 -9.20 -7.78 -1.55
N GLN A 169 -10.26 -7.91 -2.34
CA GLN A 169 -10.18 -8.45 -3.69
C GLN A 169 -9.67 -7.35 -4.61
N ALA A 170 -8.54 -7.60 -5.28
CA ALA A 170 -7.90 -6.63 -6.16
C ALA A 170 -7.51 -7.27 -7.49
N PHE A 171 -7.25 -6.46 -8.52
CA PHE A 171 -6.68 -6.92 -9.78
C PHE A 171 -5.57 -5.97 -10.21
N ARG A 172 -4.59 -6.45 -10.97
CA ARG A 172 -3.54 -5.60 -11.54
C ARG A 172 -4.04 -4.85 -12.76
N HIS A 173 -3.79 -3.55 -12.79
CA HIS A 173 -4.04 -2.67 -13.93
C HIS A 173 -2.86 -1.71 -14.10
N LYS A 174 -2.09 -1.86 -15.19
CA LYS A 174 -0.91 -1.03 -15.49
C LYS A 174 0.09 -0.98 -14.32
N GLY A 175 0.47 -2.14 -13.78
CA GLY A 175 1.38 -2.27 -12.64
C GLY A 175 0.73 -2.05 -11.26
N GLN A 176 -0.44 -1.40 -11.19
CA GLN A 176 -1.07 -1.04 -9.91
C GLN A 176 -2.12 -2.07 -9.46
N LEU A 177 -2.21 -2.33 -8.15
CA LEU A 177 -3.34 -3.07 -7.58
C LEU A 177 -4.56 -2.18 -7.46
N VAL A 178 -5.71 -2.66 -7.92
CA VAL A 178 -6.97 -1.92 -7.92
C VAL A 178 -8.06 -2.73 -7.23
N ALA A 179 -8.67 -2.17 -6.19
CA ALA A 179 -9.72 -2.81 -5.42
C ALA A 179 -10.98 -3.04 -6.25
N ILE A 180 -11.48 -4.27 -6.19
CA ILE A 180 -12.80 -4.66 -6.68
C ILE A 180 -13.85 -4.29 -5.61
N ASN A 181 -13.61 -4.64 -4.35
CA ASN A 181 -14.50 -4.41 -3.21
C ASN A 181 -14.08 -3.16 -2.39
N ASN A 182 -14.38 -1.98 -2.93
CA ASN A 182 -13.87 -0.70 -2.46
C ASN A 182 -14.30 -0.32 -1.03
N ARG A 183 -15.40 -0.87 -0.50
CA ARG A 183 -15.84 -0.60 0.88
C ARG A 183 -14.88 -1.15 1.93
N GLY A 184 -14.32 -2.34 1.71
CA GLY A 184 -13.34 -2.91 2.64
C GLY A 184 -12.07 -2.06 2.68
N LEU A 185 -11.59 -1.63 1.51
CA LEU A 185 -10.45 -0.72 1.42
C LEU A 185 -10.76 0.61 2.12
N ALA A 186 -11.97 1.15 1.94
CA ALA A 186 -12.38 2.40 2.58
C ALA A 186 -12.44 2.29 4.11
N THR A 187 -12.91 1.17 4.67
CA THR A 187 -12.91 0.98 6.14
C THR A 187 -11.52 0.89 6.71
N LEU A 188 -10.58 0.25 6.00
CA LEU A 188 -9.18 0.23 6.40
C LEU A 188 -8.58 1.64 6.34
N SER A 189 -8.82 2.37 5.25
CA SER A 189 -8.36 3.75 5.09
C SER A 189 -8.89 4.69 6.17
N LEU A 190 -10.18 4.59 6.52
CA LEU A 190 -10.80 5.35 7.62
C LEU A 190 -10.15 5.04 8.97
N ALA A 191 -9.70 3.81 9.18
CA ALA A 191 -9.00 3.38 10.39
C ALA A 191 -7.50 3.69 10.36
N GLY A 192 -6.98 4.28 9.28
CA GLY A 192 -5.53 4.52 9.09
C GLY A 192 -4.72 3.23 8.87
N LEU A 193 -5.36 2.15 8.43
CA LEU A 193 -4.74 0.85 8.23
C LEU A 193 -4.53 0.53 6.75
N GLN A 194 -3.46 -0.19 6.44
CA GLN A 194 -3.23 -0.78 5.13
C GLN A 194 -3.81 -2.20 5.04
N PRO A 195 -4.25 -2.68 3.87
CA PRO A 195 -4.67 -4.06 3.68
C PRO A 195 -3.55 -5.06 3.94
N THR A 196 -3.78 -6.05 4.80
CA THR A 196 -2.84 -7.16 5.01
C THR A 196 -3.30 -8.47 4.39
N ARG A 197 -4.56 -8.54 3.91
CA ARG A 197 -5.14 -9.70 3.22
C ARG A 197 -5.65 -9.31 1.84
N ILE A 198 -4.75 -9.31 0.86
CA ILE A 198 -5.06 -9.02 -0.53
C ILE A 198 -5.26 -10.34 -1.29
N ILE A 199 -6.37 -10.43 -2.03
CA ILE A 199 -6.72 -11.57 -2.88
C ILE A 199 -6.68 -11.07 -4.32
N GLU A 200 -5.60 -11.37 -5.04
CA GLU A 200 -5.45 -10.97 -6.44
C GLU A 200 -6.33 -11.83 -7.37
N ILE A 201 -7.17 -11.18 -8.16
CA ILE A 201 -8.13 -11.80 -9.08
C ILE A 201 -7.64 -11.59 -10.52
N SER A 202 -7.00 -12.61 -11.07
CA SER A 202 -6.42 -12.58 -12.42
C SER A 202 -7.49 -12.60 -13.52
N ASN A 203 -8.58 -13.35 -13.30
CA ASN A 203 -9.69 -13.45 -14.26
C ASN A 203 -10.88 -12.60 -13.80
N HIS A 204 -10.83 -11.32 -14.12
CA HIS A 204 -11.88 -10.36 -13.80
C HIS A 204 -12.71 -10.05 -15.05
N GLY A 205 -14.05 -9.99 -14.90
CA GLY A 205 -14.94 -9.67 -16.02
C GLY A 205 -14.68 -8.27 -16.60
N THR A 206 -14.98 -8.07 -17.88
CA THR A 206 -14.78 -6.79 -18.60
C THR A 206 -15.49 -5.60 -17.94
N GLU A 207 -16.57 -5.85 -17.20
CA GLU A 207 -17.29 -4.87 -16.41
C GLU A 207 -16.42 -4.16 -15.36
N ILE A 208 -15.42 -4.86 -14.79
CA ILE A 208 -14.53 -4.28 -13.79
C ILE A 208 -13.63 -3.22 -14.43
N LEU A 209 -13.08 -3.50 -15.62
CA LEU A 209 -12.29 -2.52 -16.39
C LEU A 209 -13.14 -1.34 -16.87
N ALA A 210 -14.40 -1.56 -17.21
CA ALA A 210 -15.32 -0.49 -17.61
C ALA A 210 -15.54 0.54 -16.49
N ARG A 211 -15.46 0.13 -15.22
CA ARG A 211 -15.58 1.05 -14.06
C ARG A 211 -14.47 2.10 -14.04
N LEU A 212 -13.25 1.74 -14.45
CA LEU A 212 -12.12 2.67 -14.47
C LEU A 212 -12.26 3.80 -15.50
N ARG A 213 -13.16 3.65 -16.47
CA ARG A 213 -13.46 4.69 -17.47
C ARG A 213 -14.52 5.69 -16.99
N GLN A 214 -15.15 5.44 -15.83
CA GLN A 214 -16.14 6.35 -15.27
C GLN A 214 -15.47 7.64 -14.79
N ARG A 215 -16.18 8.76 -14.95
CA ARG A 215 -15.72 10.04 -14.36
C ARG A 215 -15.87 10.00 -12.85
N SER A 216 -14.84 10.47 -12.14
CA SER A 216 -14.94 10.74 -10.72
C SER A 216 -16.05 11.76 -10.44
N LEU A 217 -16.68 11.64 -9.27
CA LEU A 217 -17.64 12.64 -8.78
C LEU A 217 -16.95 13.92 -8.28
N ILE A 218 -15.64 13.87 -8.04
CA ILE A 218 -14.83 15.03 -7.71
C ILE A 218 -13.98 15.40 -8.93
N GLY A 219 -14.09 16.65 -9.36
CA GLY A 219 -13.35 17.18 -10.51
C GLY A 219 -11.84 16.96 -10.37
N GLY A 220 -11.20 16.55 -11.46
CA GLY A 220 -9.75 16.36 -11.54
C GLY A 220 -9.24 14.94 -11.24
N TYR A 221 -10.03 14.08 -10.59
CA TYR A 221 -9.60 12.72 -10.24
C TYR A 221 -9.97 11.69 -11.32
N LYS A 222 -9.03 10.80 -11.63
CA LYS A 222 -9.22 9.64 -12.52
C LYS A 222 -9.21 8.35 -11.70
N LEU A 223 -9.82 7.29 -12.25
CA LEU A 223 -9.72 5.95 -11.71
C LEU A 223 -8.59 5.17 -12.42
N PRO A 224 -7.91 4.26 -11.71
CA PRO A 224 -7.98 4.05 -10.26
C PRO A 224 -7.43 5.26 -9.49
N SER A 225 -7.85 5.44 -8.23
CA SER A 225 -7.54 6.63 -7.43
C SER A 225 -7.12 6.31 -6.00
N THR A 226 -6.35 7.22 -5.40
CA THR A 226 -6.09 7.23 -3.94
C THR A 226 -7.26 7.79 -3.13
N TYR A 227 -8.32 8.23 -3.80
CA TYR A 227 -9.52 8.78 -3.17
C TYR A 227 -10.78 8.01 -3.59
N THR A 228 -11.76 7.92 -2.68
CA THR A 228 -13.11 7.50 -3.03
C THR A 228 -14.14 8.39 -2.36
N VAL A 229 -15.29 8.52 -3.01
CA VAL A 229 -16.40 9.35 -2.57
C VAL A 229 -17.45 8.45 -1.93
N VAL A 230 -17.91 8.82 -0.74
CA VAL A 230 -19.05 8.17 -0.11
C VAL A 230 -20.32 8.93 -0.49
N THR A 231 -21.29 8.24 -1.07
CA THR A 231 -22.62 8.81 -1.35
C THR A 231 -23.70 7.92 -0.74
N PRO A 232 -24.88 8.48 -0.39
CA PRO A 232 -26.04 7.67 -0.10
C PRO A 232 -26.39 6.78 -1.29
N LYS A 233 -27.05 5.65 -1.03
CA LYS A 233 -27.52 4.73 -2.08
C LYS A 233 -28.40 5.43 -3.13
N ASN A 234 -29.27 6.30 -2.64
CA ASN A 234 -30.38 6.88 -3.42
C ASN A 234 -30.15 8.35 -3.83
N ASN A 235 -29.02 8.95 -3.46
CA ASN A 235 -28.66 10.30 -3.91
C ASN A 235 -27.19 10.32 -4.32
N LEU A 236 -26.93 10.58 -5.60
CA LEU A 236 -25.57 10.59 -6.17
C LEU A 236 -24.94 11.98 -6.17
N GLN A 237 -25.71 13.02 -5.85
CA GLN A 237 -25.21 14.41 -5.76
C GLN A 237 -24.72 14.75 -4.36
N ASP A 238 -25.23 14.06 -3.35
CA ASP A 238 -24.80 14.24 -1.96
C ASP A 238 -23.49 13.47 -1.71
N ILE A 239 -22.39 14.21 -1.63
CA ILE A 239 -21.12 13.70 -1.15
C ILE A 239 -21.13 13.77 0.37
N LEU A 240 -21.17 12.61 1.03
CA LEU A 240 -21.11 12.54 2.49
C LEU A 240 -19.68 12.68 3.00
N ASP A 241 -18.73 12.14 2.25
CA ASP A 241 -17.34 12.04 2.68
C ASP A 241 -16.38 11.78 1.51
N LEU A 242 -15.12 12.13 1.71
CA LEU A 242 -14.01 11.87 0.82
C LEU A 242 -12.91 11.10 1.57
N ILE A 243 -12.79 9.81 1.28
CA ILE A 243 -11.85 8.93 1.94
C ILE A 243 -10.57 8.85 1.11
N ARG A 244 -9.42 9.07 1.75
CA ARG A 244 -8.07 8.94 1.17
C ARG A 244 -7.40 7.68 1.69
N ILE A 245 -6.69 6.96 0.83
CA ILE A 245 -5.81 5.87 1.26
C ILE A 245 -4.68 6.46 2.11
N PRO A 246 -4.40 5.94 3.32
CA PRO A 246 -3.27 6.39 4.12
C PRO A 246 -1.98 6.36 3.31
N SER A 247 -1.13 7.36 3.54
CA SER A 247 0.20 7.44 2.93
C SER A 247 1.06 6.30 3.45
#